data_AF-A0A0G4PWB3-F1
#
_entry.id   AF-A0A0G4PWB3-F1
#
_cell.length_a   1.000
_cell.length_b   1.000
_cell.length_c   1.000
_cell.angle_alpha   90.00
_cell.angle_beta   90.00
_cell.angle_gamma   90.00
#
_symmetry.space_group_name_H-M   'P 1'
#
loop_
_entity.id
_entity.type
_entity.pdbx_description
1 polymer ?
#
loop_
_entity_poly.entity_id
_entity_poly.type
_entity_poly.pdbx_seq_one_letter_code
_entity_poly.pdbx_strand_id
1 'polypeptide(L)'
;MSDQIRSRLILEHPIGDGLNGFRATFTSICEGADLRSPDEAIYRLKREDVQDLASSLLTALQILPTARLLPSNSGGIVRSNLLRLISAVASNDFDLERIKPLLKISIVNASTDEQIWNLVDAAAAESTPPPRTIVSSLQQTPWFHKTSSFANSSEYRQDVDRVLKSELGPLPTLNI
;
A
#
# COMPACT_ATOMS: atom_id res chain seq x y z
N MET A 1 10.73 -13.87 17.98
CA MET A 1 11.24 -14.68 16.85
C MET A 1 11.20 -13.89 15.53
N SER A 2 10.08 -13.24 15.20
CA SER A 2 9.95 -12.26 14.10
C SER A 2 11.15 -11.32 13.98
N ASP A 3 11.44 -10.57 15.05
CA ASP A 3 12.41 -9.49 15.01
C ASP A 3 13.84 -10.01 14.79
N GLN A 4 14.15 -11.19 15.34
CA GLN A 4 15.46 -11.81 15.18
C GLN A 4 15.72 -12.31 13.75
N ILE A 5 14.66 -12.77 13.06
CA ILE A 5 14.74 -13.10 11.63
C ILE A 5 14.90 -11.82 10.81
N ARG A 6 14.14 -10.78 11.15
CA ARG A 6 14.18 -9.48 10.47
C ARG A 6 15.57 -8.84 10.56
N SER A 7 16.15 -8.74 11.76
CA SER A 7 17.50 -8.20 11.94
C SER A 7 18.56 -9.03 11.23
N ARG A 8 18.43 -10.37 11.19
CA ARG A 8 19.34 -11.24 10.43
C ARG A 8 19.30 -10.94 8.93
N LEU A 9 18.10 -10.84 8.35
CA LEU A 9 17.93 -10.55 6.91
C LEU A 9 18.50 -9.18 6.53
N ILE A 10 18.38 -8.19 7.41
CA ILE A 10 18.97 -6.86 7.20
C ILE A 10 20.50 -6.94 7.22
N LEU A 11 21.08 -7.72 8.14
CA LEU A 11 22.53 -7.92 8.21
C LEU A 11 23.08 -8.68 6.99
N GLU A 12 22.36 -9.69 6.50
CA GLU A 12 22.75 -10.47 5.32
C GLU A 12 22.61 -9.69 4.00
N HIS A 13 21.69 -8.73 3.98
CA HIS A 13 21.39 -7.89 2.82
C HIS A 13 21.33 -6.41 3.22
N PRO A 14 22.48 -5.79 3.50
CA PRO A 14 22.52 -4.38 3.85
C PRO A 14 22.12 -3.50 2.67
N ILE A 15 21.64 -2.30 2.97
CA ILE A 15 21.29 -1.28 1.98
C ILE A 15 22.53 -0.83 1.19
N GLY A 16 23.67 -0.67 1.89
CA GLY A 16 24.93 -0.23 1.29
C GLY A 16 24.78 1.05 0.46
N ASP A 17 25.26 1.00 -0.78
CA ASP A 17 25.19 2.12 -1.74
C ASP A 17 23.82 2.30 -2.41
N GLY A 18 22.82 1.48 -2.04
CA GLY A 18 21.50 1.47 -2.67
C GLY A 18 20.76 2.81 -2.65
N LEU A 19 21.13 3.72 -1.75
CA LEU A 19 20.53 5.06 -1.63
C LEU A 19 21.34 6.17 -2.31
N ASN A 20 22.47 5.89 -2.95
CA ASN A 20 23.34 6.92 -3.52
C ASN A 20 22.64 7.74 -4.61
N GLY A 21 21.79 7.11 -5.44
CA GLY A 21 20.97 7.82 -6.44
C GLY A 21 19.94 8.78 -5.81
N PHE A 22 19.28 8.35 -4.73
CA PHE A 22 18.39 9.20 -3.95
C PHE A 22 19.14 10.38 -3.32
N ARG A 23 20.30 10.12 -2.69
CA ARG A 23 21.12 11.16 -2.06
C ARG A 23 21.61 12.20 -3.08
N ALA A 24 22.00 11.76 -4.28
CA ALA A 24 22.35 12.66 -5.37
C ALA A 24 21.15 13.53 -5.82
N THR A 25 19.94 12.93 -5.90
CA THR A 25 18.69 13.65 -6.19
C THR A 25 18.43 14.74 -5.14
N PHE A 26 18.58 14.40 -3.85
CA PHE A 26 18.45 15.33 -2.74
C PHE A 26 19.43 16.50 -2.82
N THR A 27 20.70 16.22 -3.07
CA THR A 27 21.72 17.26 -3.25
C THR A 27 21.34 18.22 -4.39
N SER A 28 20.95 17.69 -5.55
CA SER A 28 20.56 18.50 -6.71
C SER A 28 19.36 19.41 -6.43
N ILE A 29 18.35 18.91 -5.74
CA ILE A 29 17.17 19.71 -5.34
C ILE A 29 17.56 20.82 -4.36
N CYS A 30 18.40 20.51 -3.36
CA CYS A 30 18.85 21.51 -2.39
C CYS A 30 19.68 22.62 -3.04
N GLU A 31 20.57 22.28 -3.98
CA GLU A 31 21.36 23.24 -4.75
C GLU A 31 20.47 24.16 -5.59
N GLY A 32 19.46 23.62 -6.27
CA GLY A 32 18.49 24.41 -7.04
C GLY A 32 17.63 25.35 -6.19
N ALA A 33 17.45 25.04 -4.90
CA ALA A 33 16.66 25.82 -3.96
C ALA A 33 17.49 26.76 -3.04
N ASP A 34 18.82 26.84 -3.22
CA ASP A 34 19.78 27.55 -2.34
C ASP A 34 19.65 27.14 -0.85
N LEU A 35 19.40 25.85 -0.60
CA LEU A 35 19.27 25.27 0.74
C LEU A 35 20.61 24.64 1.17
N ARG A 36 21.31 25.29 2.11
CA ARG A 36 22.63 24.87 2.57
C ARG A 36 22.64 23.87 3.73
N SER A 37 21.51 23.71 4.42
CA SER A 37 21.38 22.80 5.57
C SER A 37 20.47 21.63 5.20
N PRO A 38 21.00 20.38 5.11
CA PRO A 38 20.19 19.20 4.83
C PRO A 38 19.08 18.95 5.86
N ASP A 39 19.35 19.27 7.14
CA ASP A 39 18.44 19.02 8.26
C ASP A 39 17.16 19.88 8.18
N GLU A 40 17.29 21.12 7.69
CA GLU A 40 16.16 22.04 7.51
C GLU A 40 15.59 21.99 6.10
N ALA A 41 16.35 21.50 5.12
CA ALA A 41 15.97 21.52 3.71
C ALA A 41 14.62 20.83 3.50
N ILE A 42 14.42 19.63 4.05
CA ILE A 42 13.18 18.85 3.89
C ILE A 42 11.92 19.63 4.29
N TYR A 43 12.01 20.51 5.30
CA TYR A 43 10.85 21.29 5.77
C TYR A 43 10.59 22.54 4.92
N ARG A 44 11.56 22.94 4.09
CA ARG A 44 11.49 24.12 3.23
C ARG A 44 11.20 23.79 1.77
N LEU A 45 11.31 22.51 1.39
CA LEU A 45 11.01 22.02 0.05
C LEU A 45 9.51 22.18 -0.28
N LYS A 46 9.24 22.43 -1.56
CA LYS A 46 7.87 22.45 -2.07
C LYS A 46 7.30 21.04 -2.09
N ARG A 47 5.98 20.93 -2.15
CA ARG A 47 5.27 19.64 -2.22
C ARG A 47 5.81 18.76 -3.36
N GLU A 48 6.00 19.33 -4.55
CA GLU A 48 6.51 18.58 -5.71
C GLU A 48 7.89 17.98 -5.43
N ASP A 49 8.83 18.79 -4.92
CA ASP A 49 10.19 18.35 -4.59
C ASP A 49 10.18 17.22 -3.54
N VAL A 50 9.30 17.31 -2.52
CA VAL A 50 9.17 16.26 -1.50
C VAL A 50 8.58 14.97 -2.11
N GLN A 51 7.62 15.07 -3.03
CA GLN A 51 7.05 13.91 -3.73
C GLN A 51 8.08 13.23 -4.63
N ASP A 52 8.89 14.00 -5.35
CA ASP A 52 9.96 13.47 -6.20
C ASP A 52 11.03 12.76 -5.37
N LEU A 53 11.43 13.36 -4.25
CA LEU A 53 12.37 12.74 -3.30
C LEU A 53 11.82 11.47 -2.69
N ALA A 54 10.56 11.48 -2.24
CA ALA A 54 9.91 10.31 -1.68
C ALA A 54 9.81 9.20 -2.74
N SER A 55 9.42 9.53 -3.96
CA SER A 55 9.36 8.57 -5.08
C SER A 55 10.73 7.97 -5.40
N SER A 56 11.78 8.79 -5.43
CA SER A 56 13.17 8.36 -5.64
C SER A 56 13.64 7.41 -4.53
N LEU A 57 13.45 7.79 -3.26
CA LEU A 57 13.82 6.96 -2.10
C LEU A 57 13.07 5.62 -2.09
N LEU A 58 11.75 5.66 -2.24
CA LEU A 58 10.92 4.45 -2.14
C LEU A 58 11.23 3.49 -3.29
N THR A 59 11.50 4.00 -4.49
CA THR A 59 11.92 3.19 -5.64
C THR A 59 13.28 2.54 -5.37
N ALA A 60 14.25 3.30 -4.85
CA ALA A 60 15.56 2.79 -4.48
C ALA A 60 15.45 1.64 -3.45
N LEU A 61 14.63 1.81 -2.42
CA LEU A 61 14.39 0.77 -1.42
C LEU A 61 13.67 -0.46 -2.00
N GLN A 62 12.70 -0.26 -2.90
CA GLN A 62 11.87 -1.33 -3.48
C GLN A 62 12.67 -2.33 -4.33
N ILE A 63 13.73 -1.86 -5.01
CA ILE A 63 14.55 -2.72 -5.88
C ILE A 63 15.58 -3.56 -5.11
N LEU A 64 15.86 -3.21 -3.84
CA LEU A 64 16.80 -3.94 -2.99
C LEU A 64 16.36 -5.39 -2.76
N PRO A 65 17.30 -6.34 -2.63
CA PRO A 65 16.98 -7.73 -2.27
C PRO A 65 16.19 -7.82 -0.97
N THR A 66 16.58 -7.03 0.04
CA THR A 66 15.99 -7.00 1.37
C THR A 66 14.49 -6.74 1.30
N ALA A 67 14.01 -5.82 0.46
CA ALA A 67 12.58 -5.53 0.34
C ALA A 67 11.74 -6.76 -0.08
N ARG A 68 12.31 -7.69 -0.86
CA ARG A 68 11.63 -8.93 -1.30
C ARG A 68 11.57 -10.00 -0.20
N LEU A 69 12.48 -9.94 0.76
CA LEU A 69 12.67 -10.96 1.79
C LEU A 69 12.12 -10.53 3.15
N LEU A 70 12.16 -9.22 3.44
CA LEU A 70 11.89 -8.68 4.76
C LEU A 70 10.38 -8.75 5.06
N PRO A 71 9.97 -9.41 6.15
CA PRO A 71 8.59 -9.38 6.60
C PRO A 71 8.24 -7.97 7.11
N SER A 72 7.01 -7.53 6.81
CA SER A 72 6.48 -6.25 7.30
C SER A 72 5.72 -6.42 8.61
N ASN A 73 5.76 -5.38 9.44
CA ASN A 73 5.05 -5.34 10.72
C ASN A 73 3.53 -5.37 10.57
N SER A 74 2.99 -4.96 9.41
CA SER A 74 1.55 -5.02 9.11
C SER A 74 1.11 -6.31 8.42
N GLY A 75 2.03 -7.28 8.29
CA GLY A 75 1.81 -8.53 7.57
C GLY A 75 2.27 -8.48 6.11
N GLY A 76 2.63 -9.63 5.55
CA GLY A 76 3.24 -9.73 4.22
C GLY A 76 4.70 -9.28 4.20
N ILE A 77 5.17 -8.85 3.02
CA ILE A 77 6.55 -8.40 2.80
C ILE A 77 6.62 -6.88 2.57
N VAL A 78 7.76 -6.29 2.94
CA VAL A 78 8.00 -4.84 2.85
C VAL A 78 7.85 -4.32 1.43
N ARG A 79 8.24 -5.07 0.39
CA ARG A 79 8.08 -4.66 -1.01
C ARG A 79 6.65 -4.31 -1.40
N SER A 80 5.65 -5.06 -0.92
CA SER A 80 4.24 -4.78 -1.21
C SER A 80 3.79 -3.47 -0.58
N ASN A 81 4.26 -3.20 0.64
CA ASN A 81 3.99 -1.95 1.34
C ASN A 81 4.68 -0.75 0.68
N LEU A 82 5.91 -0.91 0.20
CA LEU A 82 6.60 0.11 -0.59
C LEU A 82 5.83 0.45 -1.87
N LEU A 83 5.38 -0.53 -2.63
CA LEU A 83 4.59 -0.29 -3.86
C LEU A 83 3.31 0.52 -3.59
N ARG A 84 2.61 0.19 -2.50
CA ARG A 84 1.42 0.91 -2.07
C ARG A 84 1.76 2.34 -1.62
N LEU A 85 2.88 2.50 -0.90
CA LEU A 85 3.35 3.81 -0.44
C LEU A 85 3.81 4.70 -1.60
N ILE A 86 4.49 4.16 -2.62
CA ILE A 86 4.85 4.86 -3.86
C ILE A 86 3.58 5.40 -4.54
N SER A 87 2.56 4.54 -4.68
CA SER A 87 1.28 4.92 -5.27
C SER A 87 0.58 6.01 -4.45
N ALA A 88 0.66 5.92 -3.12
CA ALA A 88 0.06 6.90 -2.22
C ALA A 88 0.77 8.26 -2.30
N VAL A 89 2.10 8.29 -2.26
CA VAL A 89 2.91 9.52 -2.34
C VAL A 89 2.65 10.30 -3.63
N ALA A 90 2.41 9.59 -4.74
CA ALA A 90 2.07 10.22 -6.02
C ALA A 90 0.68 10.90 -6.02
N SER A 91 -0.17 10.63 -5.02
CA SER A 91 -1.45 11.31 -4.86
C SER A 91 -1.29 12.68 -4.20
N ASN A 92 -2.09 13.65 -4.65
CA ASN A 92 -2.15 14.99 -4.05
C ASN A 92 -2.68 14.96 -2.61
N ASP A 93 -3.45 13.94 -2.25
CA ASP A 93 -4.10 13.82 -0.93
C ASP A 93 -3.18 13.19 0.13
N PHE A 94 -1.97 12.76 -0.25
CA PHE A 94 -1.03 12.19 0.70
C PHE A 94 -0.47 13.27 1.63
N ASP A 95 -0.51 12.96 2.92
CA ASP A 95 0.12 13.76 3.96
C ASP A 95 1.64 13.52 3.97
N LEU A 96 2.37 14.45 3.38
CA LEU A 96 3.82 14.38 3.25
C LEU A 96 4.57 14.49 4.59
N GLU A 97 3.95 15.01 5.65
CA GLU A 97 4.62 15.02 6.97
C GLU A 97 4.97 13.60 7.43
N ARG A 98 4.22 12.59 6.97
CA ARG A 98 4.41 11.18 7.31
C ARG A 98 5.64 10.54 6.65
N ILE A 99 6.10 11.08 5.52
CA ILE A 99 7.29 10.56 4.81
C ILE A 99 8.57 11.31 5.18
N LYS A 100 8.48 12.54 5.71
CA LYS A 100 9.63 13.36 6.08
C LYS A 100 10.61 12.68 7.06
N PRO A 101 10.16 11.96 8.11
CA PRO A 101 11.09 11.24 9.00
C PRO A 101 11.94 10.20 8.24
N LEU A 102 11.31 9.49 7.29
CA LEU A 102 12.00 8.51 6.44
C LEU A 102 13.00 9.21 5.49
N LEU A 103 12.61 10.31 4.86
CA LEU A 103 13.52 11.11 4.04
C LEU A 103 14.74 11.58 4.84
N LYS A 104 14.51 12.13 6.04
CA LYS A 104 15.55 12.67 6.90
C LYS A 104 16.59 11.61 7.27
N ILE A 105 16.14 10.44 7.72
CA ILE A 105 17.06 9.39 8.14
C ILE A 105 17.89 8.85 6.97
N SER A 106 17.30 8.77 5.77
CA SER A 106 17.97 8.22 4.58
C SER A 106 19.06 9.14 3.99
N ILE A 107 19.01 10.44 4.31
CA ILE A 107 20.06 11.41 3.99
C ILE A 107 21.27 11.26 4.93
N VAL A 108 21.02 10.91 6.20
CA VAL A 108 22.08 10.78 7.22
C VAL A 108 22.82 9.46 7.04
N ASN A 109 24.10 9.52 6.68
CA ASN A 109 24.96 8.34 6.50
C ASN A 109 25.16 7.50 7.77
N ALA A 110 24.94 8.08 8.96
CA ALA A 110 25.11 7.40 10.24
C ALA A 110 23.88 6.55 10.65
N SER A 111 22.79 6.57 9.88
CA SER A 111 21.61 5.78 10.18
C SER A 111 21.84 4.28 9.96
N THR A 112 21.19 3.44 10.76
CA THR A 112 21.21 1.99 10.54
C THR A 112 20.11 1.56 9.58
N ASP A 113 20.38 0.52 8.79
CA ASP A 113 19.40 -0.06 7.88
C ASP A 113 18.10 -0.45 8.60
N GLU A 114 18.21 -0.95 9.83
CA GLU A 114 17.05 -1.28 10.66
C GLU A 114 16.16 -0.08 10.95
N GLN A 115 16.73 1.09 11.26
CA GLN A 115 15.95 2.30 11.47
C GLN A 115 15.23 2.73 10.18
N ILE A 116 15.88 2.62 9.02
CA ILE A 116 15.28 2.93 7.73
C ILE A 116 14.09 1.99 7.46
N TRP A 117 14.28 0.68 7.59
CA TRP A 117 13.21 -0.30 7.36
C TRP A 117 12.05 -0.17 8.35
N ASN A 118 12.31 0.19 9.60
CA ASN A 118 11.26 0.42 10.59
C ASN A 118 10.42 1.67 10.26
N LEU A 119 11.06 2.74 9.74
CA LEU A 119 10.34 3.92 9.28
C LEU A 119 9.54 3.68 8.00
N VAL A 120 10.00 2.77 7.11
CA VAL A 120 9.18 2.30 5.98
C VAL A 120 7.90 1.63 6.48
N ASP A 121 8.00 0.73 7.47
CA ASP A 121 6.83 0.08 8.05
C ASP A 121 5.88 1.09 8.72
N ALA A 122 6.41 2.07 9.44
CA ALA A 122 5.61 3.15 10.06
C ALA A 122 4.85 3.98 9.01
N ALA A 123 5.56 4.46 7.98
CA ALA A 123 4.96 5.23 6.89
C ALA A 123 3.90 4.43 6.11
N ALA A 124 4.10 3.12 5.95
CA ALA A 124 3.12 2.25 5.31
C ALA A 124 1.90 1.95 6.19
N ALA A 125 2.08 1.73 7.49
CA ALA A 125 1.01 1.38 8.42
C ALA A 125 -0.08 2.46 8.50
N GLU A 126 0.33 3.72 8.55
CA GLU A 126 -0.60 4.86 8.58
C GLU A 126 -1.26 5.13 7.22
N SER A 127 -0.72 4.57 6.12
CA SER A 127 -1.30 4.71 4.77
C SER A 127 -2.44 3.72 4.55
N THR A 128 -2.55 2.71 5.42
CA THR A 128 -3.69 1.81 5.47
C THR A 128 -4.75 2.42 6.39
N PRO A 129 -5.99 2.62 5.93
CA PRO A 129 -7.11 2.72 6.84
C PRO A 129 -7.07 1.50 7.78
N PRO A 130 -7.40 1.65 9.08
CA PRO A 130 -7.46 0.51 9.99
C PRO A 130 -8.33 -0.59 9.37
N PRO A 131 -8.00 -1.88 9.58
CA PRO A 131 -8.84 -2.96 9.10
C PRO A 131 -10.25 -2.69 9.58
N ARG A 132 -11.17 -2.39 8.66
CA ARG A 132 -12.57 -2.30 9.02
C ARG A 132 -12.90 -3.67 9.57
N THR A 133 -13.21 -3.74 10.86
CA THR A 133 -13.80 -4.94 11.44
C THR A 133 -14.98 -5.24 10.54
N ILE A 134 -14.89 -6.33 9.77
CA ILE A 134 -16.07 -6.91 9.16
C ILE A 134 -16.85 -7.36 10.37
N VAL A 135 -17.66 -6.46 10.93
CA VAL A 135 -18.78 -6.84 11.76
C VAL A 135 -19.57 -7.69 10.78
N SER A 136 -19.42 -9.00 10.93
CA SER A 136 -20.35 -9.94 10.34
C SER A 136 -21.70 -9.53 10.88
N SER A 137 -22.38 -8.66 10.13
CA SER A 137 -23.78 -8.36 10.38
C SER A 137 -24.56 -9.56 9.85
N LEU A 138 -24.33 -10.71 10.47
CA LEU A 138 -25.35 -11.72 10.72
C LEU A 138 -26.37 -11.08 11.67
N GLN A 139 -27.00 -9.99 11.24
CA GLN A 139 -28.39 -9.79 11.60
C GLN A 139 -29.11 -10.88 10.85
N GLN A 140 -29.22 -12.04 11.50
CA GLN A 140 -30.35 -12.93 11.30
C GLN A 140 -31.57 -12.01 11.22
N THR A 141 -32.13 -11.85 10.03
CA THR A 141 -33.49 -11.36 9.94
C THR A 141 -34.33 -12.49 10.50
N PRO A 142 -35.06 -12.30 11.62
CA PRO A 142 -36.03 -13.28 12.07
C PRO A 142 -37.13 -13.29 11.00
N TRP A 143 -37.13 -14.30 10.14
CA TRP A 143 -38.15 -14.48 9.12
C TRP A 143 -39.45 -14.93 9.78
N PHE A 144 -40.25 -13.96 10.21
CA PHE A 144 -41.61 -14.19 10.66
C PHE A 144 -42.62 -13.79 9.57
N HIS A 145 -43.50 -14.76 9.28
CA HIS A 145 -44.73 -14.74 8.48
C HIS A 145 -44.55 -14.93 6.95
N LYS A 146 -45.19 -15.90 6.28
CA LYS A 146 -46.55 -16.45 6.48
C LYS A 146 -46.69 -17.94 6.07
N THR A 147 -47.56 -18.63 6.82
CA THR A 147 -48.52 -19.67 6.43
C THR A 147 -48.56 -20.09 4.95
N SER A 148 -48.21 -21.35 4.67
CA SER A 148 -49.19 -22.33 4.20
C SER A 148 -48.61 -23.74 4.31
N SER A 149 -49.34 -24.56 5.06
CA SER A 149 -49.17 -26.00 5.23
C SER A 149 -49.51 -26.72 3.93
N PHE A 150 -48.56 -27.43 3.32
CA PHE A 150 -48.77 -28.71 2.61
C PHE A 150 -47.39 -29.40 2.60
N ALA A 151 -47.19 -30.39 3.47
CA ALA A 151 -47.39 -31.79 3.15
C ALA A 151 -46.51 -32.25 1.96
N ASN A 152 -45.38 -32.86 2.32
CA ASN A 152 -44.91 -34.14 1.81
C ASN A 152 -44.83 -34.31 0.28
N SER A 153 -43.60 -34.40 -0.24
CA SER A 153 -43.02 -35.62 -0.84
C SER A 153 -42.02 -35.31 -1.95
N SER A 154 -41.00 -36.16 -2.05
CA SER A 154 -40.00 -36.23 -3.10
C SER A 154 -40.63 -36.47 -4.47
N GLU A 155 -40.26 -35.69 -5.48
CA GLU A 155 -40.03 -36.10 -6.88
C GLU A 155 -39.97 -34.86 -7.80
N TYR A 156 -39.24 -34.98 -8.91
CA TYR A 156 -39.19 -34.08 -10.06
C TYR A 156 -38.19 -32.91 -10.06
N ARG A 157 -36.94 -33.26 -10.43
CA ARG A 157 -36.09 -32.39 -11.25
C ARG A 157 -36.77 -32.18 -12.60
N GLN A 158 -37.14 -30.96 -12.93
CA GLN A 158 -37.10 -30.44 -14.31
C GLN A 158 -37.28 -28.93 -14.28
N ASP A 159 -36.56 -28.28 -15.21
CA ASP A 159 -36.77 -26.90 -15.65
C ASP A 159 -35.88 -25.80 -15.02
N VAL A 160 -34.56 -25.97 -15.18
CA VAL A 160 -33.53 -24.92 -15.00
C VAL A 160 -33.43 -23.98 -16.22
N ASP A 161 -34.33 -24.06 -17.20
CA ASP A 161 -34.15 -23.42 -18.52
C ASP A 161 -35.14 -22.28 -18.82
N ARG A 162 -35.48 -21.48 -17.80
CA ARG A 162 -36.31 -20.26 -17.98
C ARG A 162 -35.81 -19.00 -17.28
N VAL A 163 -34.55 -18.97 -16.82
CA VAL A 163 -33.93 -17.75 -16.23
C VAL A 163 -32.82 -17.17 -17.12
N LEU A 164 -32.43 -17.85 -18.20
CA LEU A 164 -31.36 -17.42 -19.12
C LEU A 164 -31.85 -16.83 -20.45
N LYS A 165 -33.09 -16.32 -20.50
CA LYS A 165 -33.67 -15.67 -21.70
C LYS A 165 -34.30 -14.30 -21.45
N SER A 166 -34.08 -13.68 -20.28
CA SER A 166 -34.58 -12.33 -19.97
C SER A 166 -33.50 -11.23 -19.92
N GLU A 167 -32.22 -11.53 -20.20
CA GLU A 167 -31.12 -10.55 -20.15
C GLU A 167 -30.44 -10.33 -21.53
N LEU A 168 -31.16 -10.59 -22.63
CA LEU A 168 -30.77 -10.18 -23.97
C LEU A 168 -31.85 -9.25 -24.51
N GLY A 169 -31.65 -7.95 -24.29
CA GLY A 169 -32.50 -6.90 -24.83
C GLY A 169 -32.56 -6.92 -26.36
N PRO A 170 -33.66 -6.43 -26.96
CA PRO A 170 -33.87 -6.47 -28.41
C PRO A 170 -32.88 -5.57 -29.17
N LEU A 171 -32.28 -6.12 -30.23
CA LEU A 171 -31.48 -5.39 -31.22
C LEU A 171 -32.39 -4.45 -32.05
N PRO A 172 -31.95 -3.22 -32.37
CA PRO A 172 -32.73 -2.32 -33.21
C PRO A 172 -32.75 -2.80 -34.66
N THR A 173 -33.95 -2.90 -35.23
CA THR A 173 -34.22 -3.19 -36.64
C THR A 173 -33.90 -1.98 -37.53
N LEU A 174 -33.00 -2.15 -38.49
CA LEU A 174 -32.84 -1.28 -39.67
C LEU A 174 -33.89 -1.68 -40.71
N ASN A 175 -34.78 -0.75 -41.09
CA ASN A 175 -35.65 -0.88 -42.26
C ASN A 175 -34.97 -0.24 -43.48
N ILE A 176 -34.97 -0.95 -44.60
CA ILE A 176 -34.71 -0.45 -45.97
C ILE A 176 -36.06 -0.05 -46.57
#